data_AF-A0A2U1QVX1-F1
#
_entry.id   AF-A0A2U1QVX1-F1
#
_cell.length_a   1.000
_cell.length_b   1.000
_cell.length_c   1.000
_cell.angle_alpha   90.00
_cell.angle_beta   90.00
_cell.angle_gamma   90.00
#
_symmetry.space_group_name_H-M   'P 1'
#
loop_
_entity.id
_entity.type
_entity.pdbx_description
1 polymer ?
#
loop_
_entity_poly.entity_id
_entity_poly.type
_entity_poly.pdbx_seq_one_letter_code
_entity_poly.pdbx_strand_id
1 'polypeptide(L)'
;MNKFIMISLLSLVTHYSFACSCIGKSSIRKEMEHKDVVFVGKVISREIYQQTDTLLTEDSNRLSFKKAKYRILVTERLKGEIKTDTLTVFTGLGNGDCGVNFKLGENYIIYSGYENEHFNSGQKVDKFLATDLCTLTQLFTKKEFLRAKKCAKRKHYS
;
A
#
# COMPACT_ATOMS: atom_id res chain seq x y z
N MET A 1 -2.37 1.91 54.14
CA MET A 1 -2.56 2.92 53.08
C MET A 1 -1.52 2.89 51.95
N ASN A 2 -0.45 2.08 52.04
CA ASN A 2 0.66 2.13 51.06
C ASN A 2 0.53 1.12 49.88
N LYS A 3 -0.30 0.07 49.98
CA LYS A 3 -0.47 -0.93 48.90
C LYS A 3 -1.35 -0.45 47.73
N PHE A 4 -2.32 0.44 47.99
CA PHE A 4 -3.19 0.99 46.94
C PHE A 4 -2.48 2.02 46.04
N ILE A 5 -1.49 2.73 46.58
CA ILE A 5 -0.69 3.71 45.82
C ILE A 5 0.19 2.99 44.78
N MET A 6 0.70 1.80 45.09
CA MET A 6 1.57 1.04 44.18
C MET A 6 0.80 0.46 42.98
N ILE A 7 -0.49 0.14 43.14
CA ILE A 7 -1.35 -0.38 42.06
C ILE A 7 -1.78 0.75 41.11
N SER A 8 -1.98 1.96 41.63
CA SER A 8 -2.36 3.14 40.85
C SER A 8 -1.24 3.69 39.97
N LEU A 9 0.03 3.36 40.25
CA LEU A 9 1.18 3.84 39.48
C LEU A 9 1.48 2.96 38.25
N LEU A 10 0.95 1.72 38.20
CA LEU A 10 1.23 0.74 37.13
C LEU A 10 0.34 0.91 35.88
N SER A 11 -0.72 1.72 35.94
CA SER A 11 -1.68 1.92 34.83
C SER A 11 -1.31 3.06 33.87
N LEU A 12 -0.23 3.80 34.14
CA LEU A 12 0.18 4.98 33.36
C LEU A 12 1.19 4.67 32.25
N VAL A 13 1.55 3.40 32.03
CA VAL A 13 2.47 3.02 30.95
C VAL A 13 1.68 2.91 29.65
N THR A 14 1.56 4.03 28.93
CA THR A 14 1.01 4.04 27.57
C THR A 14 1.97 3.28 26.66
N HIS A 15 1.62 2.05 26.31
CA HIS A 15 2.34 1.29 25.29
C HIS A 15 2.01 1.85 23.90
N TYR A 16 2.97 2.55 23.29
CA TYR A 16 2.90 2.90 21.87
C TYR A 16 3.07 1.61 21.06
N SER A 17 1.98 1.05 20.56
CA SER A 17 2.02 -0.06 19.61
C SER A 17 2.23 0.49 18.20
N PHE A 18 3.37 0.18 17.60
CA PHE A 18 3.62 0.44 16.18
C PHE A 18 3.17 -0.78 15.39
N ALA A 19 2.01 -0.69 14.73
CA ALA A 19 1.46 -1.80 13.95
C ALA A 19 2.32 -2.13 12.70
N CYS A 20 2.96 -1.13 12.09
CA CYS A 20 3.84 -1.32 10.95
C CYS A 20 5.22 -0.74 11.23
N SER A 21 6.24 -1.59 11.26
CA SER A 21 7.63 -1.18 11.12
C SER A 21 8.07 -1.54 9.70
N CYS A 22 8.19 -0.55 8.83
CA CYS A 22 8.78 -0.78 7.51
C CYS A 22 10.27 -1.06 7.72
N ILE A 23 10.63 -2.33 7.80
CA ILE A 23 12.00 -2.77 8.10
C ILE A 23 12.87 -2.50 6.87
N GLY A 24 13.86 -1.64 7.06
CA GLY A 24 14.81 -1.25 6.03
C GLY A 24 14.33 -0.04 5.22
N LYS A 25 15.18 0.99 5.14
CA LYS A 25 14.92 2.13 4.27
C LYS A 25 15.01 1.67 2.81
N SER A 26 13.88 1.63 2.11
CA SER A 26 13.91 1.34 0.68
C SER A 26 14.50 2.53 -0.10
N SER A 27 15.15 2.24 -1.21
CA SER A 27 15.72 3.26 -2.10
C SER A 27 15.00 3.23 -3.44
N ILE A 28 14.99 4.35 -4.16
CA ILE A 28 14.32 4.43 -5.47
C ILE A 28 14.84 3.33 -6.39
N ARG A 29 16.14 3.06 -6.40
CA ARG A 29 16.72 1.97 -7.19
C ARG A 29 16.12 0.61 -6.80
N LYS A 30 16.07 0.31 -5.49
CA LYS A 30 15.55 -0.95 -4.98
C LYS A 30 14.08 -1.12 -5.34
N GLU A 31 13.23 -0.13 -5.09
CA GLU A 31 11.82 -0.21 -5.48
C GLU A 31 11.62 -0.34 -6.99
N MET A 32 12.35 0.45 -7.79
CA MET A 32 12.30 0.34 -9.25
C MET A 32 12.75 -1.05 -9.74
N GLU A 33 13.64 -1.75 -9.03
CA GLU A 33 14.04 -3.11 -9.37
C GLU A 33 12.94 -4.13 -8.99
N HIS A 34 12.34 -4.01 -7.80
CA HIS A 34 11.41 -5.02 -7.25
C HIS A 34 9.94 -4.84 -7.66
N LYS A 35 9.52 -3.65 -8.08
CA LYS A 35 8.12 -3.36 -8.41
C LYS A 35 7.86 -3.52 -9.90
N ASP A 36 6.72 -4.07 -10.27
CA ASP A 36 6.39 -4.39 -11.66
C ASP A 36 6.03 -3.14 -12.46
N VAL A 37 5.21 -2.26 -11.87
CA VAL A 37 4.69 -1.05 -12.53
C VAL A 37 4.93 0.15 -11.64
N VAL A 38 5.63 1.15 -12.18
CA VAL A 38 5.90 2.42 -11.48
C VAL A 38 5.45 3.57 -12.35
N PHE A 39 4.66 4.49 -11.78
CA PHE A 39 4.04 5.57 -12.55
C PHE A 39 3.71 6.77 -11.67
N VAL A 40 3.44 7.91 -12.31
CA VAL A 40 2.79 9.05 -11.71
C VAL A 40 1.34 9.06 -12.15
N GLY A 41 0.42 9.35 -11.23
CA GLY A 41 -0.98 9.46 -11.59
C GLY A 41 -1.83 10.20 -10.56
N LYS A 42 -2.99 10.67 -11.03
CA LYS A 42 -4.01 11.36 -10.26
C LYS A 42 -5.05 10.38 -9.76
N VAL A 43 -5.35 10.42 -8.46
CA VAL A 43 -6.36 9.56 -7.86
C VAL A 43 -7.75 10.10 -8.23
N ILE A 44 -8.54 9.32 -8.97
CA ILE A 44 -9.84 9.76 -9.51
C ILE A 44 -11.03 9.14 -8.78
N SER A 45 -10.87 7.95 -8.16
CA SER A 45 -11.90 7.37 -7.31
C SER A 45 -11.32 6.47 -6.24
N ARG A 46 -12.13 6.23 -5.20
CA ARG A 46 -11.87 5.31 -4.10
C ARG A 46 -13.13 4.50 -3.83
N GLU A 47 -12.97 3.18 -3.75
CA GLU A 47 -13.99 2.23 -3.35
C GLU A 47 -13.44 1.38 -2.19
N ILE A 48 -14.29 1.02 -1.23
CA ILE A 48 -13.93 -0.03 -0.25
C ILE A 48 -14.39 -1.34 -0.86
N TYR A 49 -13.43 -2.20 -1.18
CA TYR A 49 -13.66 -3.54 -1.65
C TYR A 49 -13.67 -4.48 -0.46
N GLN A 50 -14.83 -5.09 -0.20
CA GLN A 50 -14.99 -6.08 0.86
C GLN A 50 -14.89 -7.47 0.25
N GLN A 51 -14.02 -8.30 0.80
CA GLN A 51 -13.89 -9.69 0.43
C GLN A 51 -14.18 -10.56 1.64
N THR A 52 -15.01 -11.57 1.42
CA THR A 52 -15.29 -12.61 2.41
C THR A 52 -14.35 -13.76 2.13
N ASP A 53 -13.56 -14.16 3.12
CA ASP A 53 -12.81 -15.40 3.02
C ASP A 53 -13.79 -16.58 3.08
N THR A 54 -13.87 -17.35 2.00
CA THR A 54 -14.73 -18.54 1.91
C THR A 54 -14.12 -19.77 2.58
N LEU A 55 -12.86 -19.71 3.03
CA LEU A 55 -12.16 -20.84 3.68
C LEU A 55 -12.42 -20.94 5.18
N LEU A 56 -13.05 -19.92 5.78
CA LEU A 56 -13.52 -19.98 7.17
C LEU A 56 -14.89 -20.64 7.18
N THR A 57 -14.92 -21.91 7.57
CA THR A 57 -16.12 -22.74 7.74
C THR A 57 -17.12 -22.08 8.69
N GLU A 58 -18.40 -22.40 8.52
CA GLU A 58 -19.60 -21.83 9.18
C GLU A 58 -19.49 -21.57 10.70
N ASP A 59 -18.63 -22.29 11.41
CA ASP A 59 -18.42 -22.18 12.87
C ASP A 59 -17.36 -21.15 13.30
N SER A 60 -16.61 -20.59 12.36
CA SER A 60 -15.61 -19.55 12.61
C SER A 60 -16.12 -18.22 12.07
N ASN A 61 -16.21 -17.21 12.96
CA ASN A 61 -16.62 -15.85 12.63
C ASN A 61 -16.02 -15.42 11.27
N ARG A 62 -16.87 -15.31 10.23
CA ARG A 62 -16.46 -15.03 8.85
C ARG A 62 -15.62 -13.76 8.85
N LEU A 63 -14.30 -13.90 8.76
CA LEU A 63 -13.39 -12.77 8.81
C LEU A 63 -13.47 -12.08 7.46
N SER A 64 -14.23 -10.99 7.44
CA SER A 64 -14.34 -10.16 6.25
C SER A 64 -13.25 -9.11 6.26
N PHE A 65 -12.46 -9.10 5.21
CA PHE A 65 -11.39 -8.14 5.04
C PHE A 65 -11.79 -7.06 4.05
N LYS A 66 -11.34 -5.84 4.33
CA LYS A 66 -11.60 -4.67 3.49
C LYS A 66 -10.28 -4.17 2.94
N LYS A 67 -10.21 -4.02 1.61
CA LYS A 67 -9.13 -3.30 0.93
C LYS A 67 -9.69 -2.01 0.34
N ALA A 68 -8.84 -1.01 0.20
CA ALA A 68 -9.17 0.16 -0.59
C ALA A 68 -8.75 -0.08 -2.05
N LYS A 69 -9.68 0.16 -2.96
CA LYS A 69 -9.50 0.07 -4.41
C LYS A 69 -9.52 1.49 -4.97
N TYR A 70 -8.45 1.88 -5.65
CA TYR A 70 -8.32 3.20 -6.24
C TYR A 70 -8.23 3.10 -7.75
N ARG A 71 -8.96 3.97 -8.45
CA ARG A 71 -8.70 4.23 -9.87
C ARG A 71 -7.78 5.42 -9.98
N ILE A 72 -6.75 5.28 -10.80
CA ILE A 72 -5.67 6.27 -10.91
C ILE A 72 -5.42 6.55 -12.38
N LEU A 73 -5.64 7.80 -12.78
CA LEU A 73 -5.32 8.29 -14.12
C LEU A 73 -3.81 8.49 -14.22
N VAL A 74 -3.17 7.68 -15.05
CA VAL A 74 -1.73 7.70 -15.30
C VAL A 74 -1.37 8.96 -16.08
N THR A 75 -0.47 9.75 -15.53
CA THR A 75 0.04 10.98 -16.16
C THR A 75 1.48 10.82 -16.66
N GLU A 76 2.26 9.93 -16.05
CA GLU A 76 3.59 9.53 -16.55
C GLU A 76 3.89 8.07 -16.22
N ARG A 77 4.35 7.30 -17.20
CA ARG A 77 4.90 5.95 -17.01
C ARG A 77 6.40 6.01 -16.69
N LEU A 78 6.83 5.32 -15.63
CA LEU A 78 8.24 5.22 -15.23
C LEU A 78 8.81 3.80 -15.36
N LYS A 79 7.98 2.76 -15.18
CA LYS A 79 8.34 1.36 -15.39
C LYS A 79 7.08 0.54 -15.69
N GLY A 80 7.25 -0.53 -16.47
CA GLY A 80 6.22 -1.50 -16.78
C GLY A 80 5.42 -1.12 -18.03
N GLU A 81 4.63 -2.06 -18.53
CA GLU A 81 3.69 -1.81 -19.62
C GLU A 81 2.37 -1.25 -19.07
N ILE A 82 1.85 -0.21 -19.71
CA ILE A 82 0.57 0.41 -19.35
C ILE A 82 -0.22 0.54 -20.65
N LYS A 83 -1.30 -0.24 -20.76
CA LYS A 83 -2.16 -0.31 -21.98
C LYS A 83 -3.38 0.61 -21.91
N THR A 84 -3.70 1.12 -20.73
CA THR A 84 -4.85 1.98 -20.46
C THR A 84 -4.38 3.27 -19.79
N ASP A 85 -5.12 4.36 -19.96
CA ASP A 85 -4.83 5.63 -19.27
C ASP A 85 -5.08 5.55 -17.76
N THR A 86 -5.90 4.58 -17.32
CA THR A 86 -6.32 4.42 -15.93
C THR A 86 -5.95 3.04 -15.43
N LEU A 87 -5.30 2.98 -14.27
CA LEU A 87 -4.98 1.74 -13.56
C LEU A 87 -5.81 1.62 -12.29
N THR A 88 -6.11 0.38 -11.91
CA THR A 88 -6.71 0.05 -10.61
C THR A 88 -5.61 -0.44 -9.67
N VAL A 89 -5.47 0.22 -8.52
CA VAL A 89 -4.46 -0.14 -7.51
C VAL A 89 -5.18 -0.44 -6.19
N PHE A 90 -4.83 -1.56 -5.58
CA PHE A 90 -5.32 -1.99 -4.28
C PHE A 90 -4.29 -1.70 -3.18
N THR A 91 -4.79 -1.45 -1.98
CA THR A 91 -3.97 -1.26 -0.77
C THR A 91 -4.83 -1.54 0.46
N GLY A 92 -4.22 -1.69 1.63
CA GLY A 92 -4.93 -1.57 2.92
C GLY A 92 -5.62 -0.20 3.08
N LEU A 93 -6.46 -0.07 4.09
CA LEU A 93 -7.20 1.13 4.45
C LEU A 93 -6.34 2.22 5.11
N GLY A 94 -5.18 1.87 5.66
CA GLY A 94 -4.25 2.79 6.33
C GLY A 94 -4.46 2.94 7.85
N ASN A 95 -5.31 2.13 8.47
CA ASN A 95 -5.66 2.18 9.90
C ASN A 95 -4.97 1.04 10.69
N GLY A 96 -3.68 0.82 10.44
CA GLY A 96 -2.89 -0.25 11.06
C GLY A 96 -2.68 -1.49 10.18
N ASP A 97 -3.25 -1.52 8.97
CA ASP A 97 -3.06 -2.59 7.98
C ASP A 97 -1.99 -2.24 6.91
N CYS A 98 -1.11 -1.30 7.25
CA CYS A 98 -0.03 -0.78 6.39
C CYS A 98 -0.50 -0.28 5.01
N GLY A 99 -1.77 0.13 4.88
CA GLY A 99 -2.29 0.70 3.65
C GLY A 99 -1.89 2.15 3.39
N VAL A 100 -1.84 2.54 2.12
CA VAL A 100 -1.73 3.93 1.69
C VAL A 100 -3.12 4.58 1.63
N ASN A 101 -3.30 5.66 2.38
CA ASN A 101 -4.53 6.46 2.34
C ASN A 101 -4.39 7.58 1.29
N PHE A 102 -4.63 7.22 0.03
CA PHE A 102 -4.58 8.18 -1.08
C PHE A 102 -5.66 9.24 -0.97
N LYS A 103 -5.30 10.50 -1.24
CA LYS A 103 -6.25 11.61 -1.33
C LYS A 103 -6.81 11.72 -2.74
N LEU A 104 -8.14 11.83 -2.86
CA LEU A 104 -8.81 12.07 -4.14
C LEU A 104 -8.32 13.39 -4.75
N GLY A 105 -8.14 13.40 -6.07
CA GLY A 105 -7.69 14.58 -6.83
C GLY A 105 -6.19 14.85 -6.77
N GLU A 106 -5.45 14.21 -5.87
CA GLU A 106 -4.01 14.40 -5.71
C GLU A 106 -3.19 13.50 -6.65
N ASN A 107 -1.97 13.93 -6.95
CA ASN A 107 -1.01 13.15 -7.74
C ASN A 107 -0.03 12.42 -6.84
N TYR A 108 0.28 11.17 -7.17
CA TYR A 108 1.23 10.33 -6.45
C TYR A 108 2.25 9.73 -7.40
N ILE A 109 3.46 9.47 -6.89
CA ILE A 109 4.40 8.54 -7.50
C ILE A 109 4.12 7.18 -6.86
N ILE A 110 3.75 6.20 -7.66
CA ILE A 110 3.22 4.91 -7.20
C ILE A 110 4.15 3.80 -7.62
N TYR A 111 4.55 2.99 -6.64
CA TYR A 111 5.44 1.85 -6.76
C TYR A 111 4.64 0.58 -6.50
N SER A 112 4.08 -0.01 -7.56
CA SER A 112 3.13 -1.13 -7.45
C SER A 112 3.68 -2.44 -8.01
N GLY A 113 3.30 -3.54 -7.37
CA GLY A 113 3.57 -4.91 -7.84
C GLY A 113 2.28 -5.64 -8.20
N TYR A 114 2.37 -6.66 -9.04
CA TYR A 114 1.28 -7.58 -9.28
C TYR A 114 1.17 -8.58 -8.13
N GLU A 115 -0.02 -8.67 -7.55
CA GLU A 115 -0.42 -9.70 -6.61
C GLU A 115 -1.49 -10.56 -7.28
N ASN A 116 -1.53 -11.85 -6.93
CA ASN A 116 -2.53 -12.80 -7.40
C ASN A 116 -3.21 -13.52 -6.22
N GLU A 117 -3.04 -13.00 -5.01
CA GLU A 117 -3.63 -13.52 -3.80
C GLU A 117 -4.09 -12.30 -2.99
N HIS A 118 -5.36 -12.26 -2.59
CA HIS A 118 -5.84 -11.14 -1.79
C HIS A 118 -5.28 -11.17 -0.37
N PHE A 119 -4.96 -12.37 0.14
CA PHE A 119 -4.35 -12.63 1.44
C PHE A 119 -3.42 -13.83 1.33
N ASN A 120 -2.51 -14.00 2.29
CA ASN A 120 -1.67 -15.20 2.43
C ASN A 120 -2.49 -16.48 2.77
N SER A 121 -3.81 -16.48 2.55
CA SER A 121 -4.69 -17.65 2.71
C SER A 121 -4.60 -18.63 1.55
N GLY A 122 -3.84 -18.30 0.49
CA GLY A 122 -3.59 -19.19 -0.65
C GLY A 122 -4.70 -19.23 -1.71
N GLN A 123 -5.76 -18.42 -1.56
CA GLN A 123 -6.76 -18.26 -2.62
C GLN A 123 -6.18 -17.41 -3.76
N LYS A 124 -5.90 -18.08 -4.89
CA LYS A 124 -5.46 -17.41 -6.11
C LYS A 124 -6.61 -16.68 -6.78
N VAL A 125 -6.31 -15.48 -7.26
CA VAL A 125 -7.19 -14.60 -8.02
C VAL A 125 -6.47 -14.06 -9.24
N ASP A 126 -7.23 -13.40 -10.12
CA ASP A 126 -6.65 -12.65 -11.23
C ASP A 126 -5.66 -11.61 -10.72
N LYS A 127 -4.55 -11.46 -11.44
CA LYS A 127 -3.49 -10.52 -11.06
C LYS A 127 -4.04 -9.09 -10.97
N PHE A 128 -3.78 -8.43 -9.84
CA PHE A 128 -4.13 -7.04 -9.61
C PHE A 128 -2.88 -6.26 -9.16
N LEU A 129 -2.86 -4.95 -9.40
CA LEU A 129 -1.79 -4.10 -8.90
C LEU A 129 -2.05 -3.71 -7.45
N ALA A 130 -1.00 -3.80 -6.63
CA ALA A 130 -1.06 -3.47 -5.22
C ALA A 130 0.13 -2.61 -4.78
N THR A 131 -0.09 -1.83 -3.73
CA THR A 131 0.92 -1.04 -3.03
C THR A 131 0.59 -0.98 -1.55
N ASP A 132 1.59 -0.63 -0.74
CA ASP A 132 1.47 -0.47 0.71
C ASP A 132 2.34 0.71 1.20
N LEU A 133 2.22 1.04 2.49
CA LEU A 133 2.93 2.12 3.17
C LEU A 133 4.45 1.91 3.21
N CYS A 134 4.93 0.67 3.09
CA CYS A 134 6.34 0.34 3.12
C CYS A 134 7.02 0.42 1.75
N THR A 135 6.24 0.56 0.67
CA THR A 135 6.75 1.00 -0.63
C THR A 135 7.18 2.47 -0.59
N LEU A 136 7.93 2.93 -1.61
CA LEU A 136 8.20 4.36 -1.80
C LEU A 136 7.02 5.13 -2.45
N THR A 137 5.83 4.56 -2.45
CA THR A 137 4.62 5.26 -2.90
C THR A 137 4.39 6.48 -2.04
N GLN A 138 4.30 7.66 -2.67
CA GLN A 138 4.24 8.94 -1.96
C GLN A 138 3.56 10.02 -2.81
N LEU A 139 3.12 11.09 -2.14
CA LEU A 139 2.59 12.27 -2.82
C LEU A 139 3.62 12.81 -3.82
N PHE A 140 3.13 13.25 -4.97
CA PHE A 140 4.00 13.74 -6.03
C PHE A 140 4.81 14.94 -5.56
N THR A 141 6.13 14.88 -5.78
CA THR A 141 7.00 16.05 -5.74
C THR A 141 7.91 16.03 -6.97
N LYS A 142 8.17 17.21 -7.52
CA LYS A 142 9.08 17.35 -8.68
C LYS A 142 10.45 16.73 -8.41
N LYS A 143 10.97 16.87 -7.19
CA LYS A 143 12.26 16.34 -6.76
C LYS A 143 12.30 14.80 -6.85
N GLU A 144 11.33 14.13 -6.23
CA GLU A 144 11.29 12.66 -6.21
C GLU A 144 10.95 12.10 -7.59
N PHE A 145 10.09 12.77 -8.34
CA PHE A 145 9.79 12.43 -9.73
C PHE A 145 11.05 12.43 -10.60
N LEU A 146 11.86 13.50 -10.54
CA LEU A 146 13.09 13.58 -11.34
C LEU A 146 14.10 12.51 -10.94
N ARG A 147 14.18 12.15 -9.65
CA ARG A 147 15.04 11.06 -9.17
C ARG A 147 14.57 9.70 -9.72
N ALA A 148 13.27 9.42 -9.66
CA ALA A 148 12.68 8.19 -10.20
C ALA A 148 12.83 8.11 -11.73
N LYS A 149 12.53 9.19 -12.46
CA LYS A 149 12.70 9.28 -13.91
C LYS A 149 14.15 9.10 -14.35
N LYS A 150 15.11 9.67 -13.61
CA LYS A 150 16.55 9.44 -13.87
C LYS A 150 16.94 7.97 -13.66
N CYS A 151 16.39 7.32 -12.64
CA CYS A 151 16.61 5.90 -12.39
C CYS A 151 16.02 5.03 -13.52
N ALA A 152 14.79 5.31 -13.93
CA ALA A 152 14.09 4.63 -15.01
C ALA A 152 14.88 4.63 -16.32
N LYS A 153 15.33 5.82 -16.75
CA LYS A 153 16.12 5.98 -17.98
C LYS A 153 17.43 5.20 -17.97
N ARG A 154 18.16 5.23 -16.85
CA ARG A 154 19.46 4.53 -16.72
C ARG A 154 19.35 3.01 -16.79
N LYS A 155 18.19 2.46 -16.44
CA LYS A 155 17.92 1.01 -16.42
C LYS A 155 17.05 0.57 -17.61
N HIS A 156 16.73 1.48 -18.53
CA HIS A 156 15.86 1.24 -19.68
C HIS A 156 14.47 0.66 -19.30
N TYR A 157 13.90 1.13 -18.19
CA TYR A 157 12.56 0.73 -17.74
C TYR A 157 11.42 1.49 -18.45
N SER A 158 11.73 2.66 -19.00
CA SER A 158 10.78 3.58 -19.66
C SER A 158 11.09 3.70 -21.14
#